data_AF-K9GM27-F1
#
_entry.id   AF-K9GM27-F1
#
_cell.length_a   1.000
_cell.length_b   1.000
_cell.length_c   1.000
_cell.angle_alpha   90.00
_cell.angle_beta   90.00
_cell.angle_gamma   90.00
#
_symmetry.space_group_name_H-M   'P 1'
#
loop_
_entity.id
_entity.type
_entity.pdbx_description
1 polymer ?
#
loop_
_entity_poly.entity_id
_entity_poly.type
_entity_poly.pdbx_seq_one_letter_code
_entity_poly.pdbx_strand_id
1 'polypeptide(L)'
;MSAPASTSTTAAPRDLDGLKGVLAARLPARAAAAVADYEAFAGQAPPDDAKGFAAHHAACKAALAHVEAAVKLLRWAAPPEPAATAPDPEADDLARLIAEARAALSEDSDPHDHPTARPDPFAADDAGEDDTDEEDDA
;
A
#
# COMPACT_ATOMS: atom_id res chain seq x y z
N MET A 1 48.71 -12.35 25.84
CA MET A 1 47.69 -11.34 25.47
C MET A 1 46.92 -11.93 24.29
N SER A 2 45.79 -12.58 24.55
CA SER A 2 44.92 -13.16 23.50
C SER A 2 43.62 -12.37 23.49
N ALA A 3 43.35 -11.70 22.37
CA ALA A 3 42.09 -11.05 22.11
C ALA A 3 41.02 -12.11 21.77
N PRO A 4 39.77 -11.97 22.24
CA PRO A 4 38.68 -12.80 21.76
C PRO A 4 38.23 -12.30 20.38
N ALA A 5 38.20 -13.21 19.40
CA ALA A 5 37.55 -12.97 18.13
C ALA A 5 36.04 -12.91 18.35
N SER A 6 35.45 -11.72 18.20
CA SER A 6 34.00 -11.53 18.15
C SER A 6 33.46 -12.15 16.86
N THR A 7 33.05 -13.41 16.91
CA THR A 7 32.21 -14.01 15.88
C THR A 7 30.79 -13.44 16.04
N SER A 8 30.51 -12.31 15.39
CA SER A 8 29.14 -11.81 15.25
C SER A 8 28.36 -12.75 14.32
N THR A 9 27.75 -13.78 14.91
CA THR A 9 26.73 -14.60 14.26
C THR A 9 25.62 -13.67 13.76
N THR A 10 25.53 -13.47 12.45
CA THR A 10 24.43 -12.74 11.83
C THR A 10 23.17 -13.59 11.95
N ALA A 11 22.39 -13.39 13.02
CA ALA A 11 21.06 -13.99 13.13
C ALA A 11 20.17 -13.46 11.99
N ALA A 12 19.40 -14.36 11.36
CA ALA A 12 18.46 -13.98 10.30
C ALA A 12 17.42 -12.98 10.86
N PRO A 13 17.00 -11.98 10.07
CA PRO A 13 15.98 -11.03 10.50
C PRO A 13 14.68 -11.80 10.83
N ARG A 14 14.07 -11.48 11.98
CA ARG A 14 12.85 -12.16 12.47
C ARG A 14 11.58 -11.36 12.19
N ASP A 15 11.71 -10.12 11.72
CA ASP A 15 10.63 -9.19 11.42
C ASP A 15 10.94 -8.37 10.14
N LEU A 16 9.94 -7.59 9.69
CA LEU A 16 10.07 -6.77 8.48
C LEU A 16 11.09 -5.63 8.64
N ASP A 17 11.19 -5.03 9.83
CA ASP A 17 12.12 -3.92 10.06
C ASP A 17 13.57 -4.40 10.08
N GLY A 18 13.85 -5.56 10.66
CA GLY A 18 15.14 -6.22 10.57
C GLY A 18 15.49 -6.60 9.13
N LEU A 19 14.51 -7.06 8.33
CA LEU A 19 14.72 -7.34 6.91
C LEU A 19 15.06 -6.07 6.13
N LYS A 20 14.32 -4.97 6.35
CA LYS A 20 14.62 -3.66 5.76
C LYS A 20 16.02 -3.19 6.14
N GLY A 21 16.42 -3.31 7.40
CA GLY A 21 17.78 -2.97 7.85
C GLY A 21 18.88 -3.77 7.13
N VAL A 22 18.69 -5.09 6.97
CA VAL A 22 19.63 -5.94 6.22
C VAL A 22 19.71 -5.54 4.75
N LEU A 23 18.57 -5.23 4.13
CA LEU A 23 18.50 -4.80 2.74
C LEU A 23 19.13 -3.43 2.54
N ALA A 24 18.84 -2.46 3.40
CA ALA A 24 19.45 -1.12 3.38
C ALA A 24 20.98 -1.18 3.50
N ALA A 25 21.52 -2.11 4.30
CA ALA A 25 22.97 -2.28 4.45
C ALA A 25 23.64 -2.95 3.24
N ARG A 26 22.96 -3.88 2.55
CA ARG A 26 23.58 -4.75 1.53
C ARG A 26 23.26 -4.34 0.09
N LEU A 27 22.06 -3.83 -0.16
CA LEU A 27 21.61 -3.49 -1.51
C LEU A 27 22.39 -2.37 -2.17
N PRO A 28 22.89 -1.30 -1.50
CA PRO A 28 23.60 -0.22 -2.19
C PRO A 28 24.82 -0.74 -2.97
N ALA A 29 25.64 -1.57 -2.31
CA ALA A 29 26.80 -2.19 -2.95
C ALA A 29 26.40 -3.14 -4.10
N ARG A 30 25.30 -3.89 -3.94
CA ARG A 30 24.80 -4.79 -4.98
C ARG A 30 24.21 -4.05 -6.18
N ALA A 31 23.50 -2.94 -5.94
CA ALA A 31 22.98 -2.09 -7.00
C ALA A 31 24.11 -1.45 -7.79
N ALA A 32 25.15 -0.95 -7.12
CA ALA A 32 26.35 -0.43 -7.78
C ALA A 32 27.06 -1.50 -8.62
N ALA A 33 27.20 -2.72 -8.11
CA ALA A 33 27.75 -3.84 -8.87
C ALA A 33 26.90 -4.18 -10.09
N ALA A 34 25.56 -4.25 -9.95
CA ALA A 34 24.67 -4.54 -11.07
C ALA A 34 24.73 -3.47 -12.18
N VAL A 35 24.90 -2.19 -11.81
CA VAL A 35 25.12 -1.10 -12.78
C VAL A 35 26.46 -1.29 -13.50
N ALA A 36 27.54 -1.56 -12.77
CA ALA A 36 28.86 -1.79 -13.36
C ALA A 36 28.87 -3.01 -14.31
N ASP A 37 28.21 -4.10 -13.92
CA ASP A 37 28.08 -5.31 -14.75
C ASP A 37 27.29 -5.02 -16.03
N TYR A 38 26.20 -4.23 -15.93
CA TYR A 38 25.45 -3.77 -17.09
C TYR A 38 26.33 -2.93 -18.02
N GLU A 39 27.03 -1.93 -17.51
CA GLU A 39 27.89 -1.05 -18.31
C GLU A 39 29.01 -1.84 -19.00
N ALA A 40 29.64 -2.77 -18.28
CA ALA A 40 30.67 -3.64 -18.82
C ALA A 40 30.13 -4.54 -19.95
N PHE A 41 28.94 -5.13 -19.78
CA PHE A 41 28.32 -5.99 -20.77
C PHE A 41 27.79 -5.21 -21.99
N ALA A 42 27.12 -4.09 -21.76
CA ALA A 42 26.56 -3.23 -22.80
C ALA A 42 27.64 -2.51 -23.62
N GLY A 43 28.83 -2.31 -23.05
CA GLY A 43 30.00 -1.76 -23.75
C GLY A 43 30.67 -2.75 -24.72
N GLN A 44 30.30 -4.02 -24.70
CA GLN A 44 30.83 -5.02 -25.63
C GLN A 44 30.21 -4.83 -27.03
N ALA A 45 30.98 -5.15 -28.08
CA ALA A 45 30.44 -5.15 -29.44
C ALA A 45 29.29 -6.19 -29.53
N PRO A 46 28.08 -5.79 -29.94
CA PRO A 46 26.98 -6.73 -30.09
C PRO A 46 27.28 -7.71 -31.24
N PRO A 47 26.81 -8.96 -31.17
CA PRO A 47 26.98 -9.92 -32.25
C PRO A 47 26.30 -9.46 -33.56
N ASP A 48 26.92 -9.77 -34.70
CA ASP A 48 26.43 -9.36 -36.03
C ASP A 48 25.21 -10.14 -36.50
N ASP A 49 24.96 -11.31 -35.92
CA ASP A 49 23.81 -12.14 -36.26
C ASP A 49 22.56 -11.73 -35.47
N ALA A 50 21.40 -11.81 -36.10
CA ALA A 50 20.14 -11.38 -35.50
C ALA A 50 19.81 -12.09 -34.18
N LYS A 51 20.19 -13.37 -34.03
CA LYS A 51 19.94 -14.15 -32.81
C LYS A 51 20.86 -13.68 -31.68
N GLY A 52 22.13 -13.48 -31.98
CA GLY A 52 23.13 -12.97 -31.05
C GLY A 52 22.81 -11.54 -30.60
N PHE A 53 22.41 -10.66 -31.52
CA PHE A 53 21.94 -9.32 -31.19
C PHE A 53 20.72 -9.35 -30.26
N ALA A 54 19.71 -10.16 -30.59
CA ALA A 54 18.51 -10.30 -29.76
C ALA A 54 18.82 -10.83 -28.35
N ALA A 55 19.73 -11.81 -28.24
CA ALA A 55 20.18 -12.36 -26.97
C ALA A 55 20.98 -11.32 -26.14
N HIS A 56 21.90 -10.60 -26.78
CA HIS A 56 22.66 -9.52 -26.15
C HIS A 56 21.73 -8.43 -25.62
N HIS A 57 20.80 -7.94 -26.44
CA HIS A 57 19.83 -6.94 -26.02
C HIS A 57 18.88 -7.45 -24.92
N ALA A 58 18.46 -8.72 -24.96
CA ALA A 58 17.67 -9.33 -23.90
C ALA A 58 18.42 -9.38 -22.56
N ALA A 59 19.72 -9.71 -22.58
CA ALA A 59 20.56 -9.68 -21.40
C ALA A 59 20.72 -8.25 -20.84
N CYS A 60 20.94 -7.25 -21.70
CA CYS A 60 20.98 -5.84 -21.28
C CYS A 60 19.69 -5.41 -20.58
N LYS A 61 18.53 -5.74 -21.16
CA LYS A 61 17.22 -5.45 -20.53
C LYS A 61 17.04 -6.14 -19.19
N ALA A 62 17.47 -7.41 -19.07
CA ALA A 62 17.39 -8.14 -17.82
C ALA A 62 18.27 -7.51 -16.72
N ALA A 63 19.47 -7.06 -17.07
CA ALA A 63 20.35 -6.36 -16.15
C ALA A 63 19.74 -5.03 -15.66
N LEU A 64 19.17 -4.23 -16.55
CA LEU A 64 18.47 -2.99 -16.17
C LEU A 64 17.25 -3.25 -15.28
N ALA A 65 16.47 -4.30 -15.56
CA ALA A 65 15.36 -4.70 -14.70
C ALA A 65 15.83 -5.11 -13.30
N HIS A 66 17.00 -5.74 -13.17
CA HIS A 66 17.60 -6.05 -11.87
C HIS A 66 18.01 -4.78 -11.11
N VAL A 67 18.63 -3.82 -11.79
CA VAL A 67 18.97 -2.51 -11.20
C VAL A 67 17.71 -1.79 -10.71
N GLU A 68 16.65 -1.76 -11.52
CA GLU A 68 15.37 -1.16 -11.16
C GLU A 68 14.76 -1.83 -9.91
N ALA A 69 14.77 -3.15 -9.85
CA ALA A 69 14.30 -3.90 -8.69
C ALA A 69 15.11 -3.57 -7.43
N ALA A 70 16.44 -3.47 -7.54
CA ALA A 70 17.31 -3.08 -6.43
C ALA A 70 17.01 -1.67 -5.92
N VAL A 71 16.76 -0.70 -6.82
CA VAL A 71 16.38 0.67 -6.47
C VAL A 71 15.02 0.71 -5.76
N LYS A 72 14.03 -0.05 -6.24
CA LYS A 72 12.71 -0.15 -5.59
C LYS A 72 12.83 -0.72 -4.18
N LEU A 73 13.63 -1.77 -4.01
CA LEU A 73 13.89 -2.37 -2.70
C LEU A 73 14.64 -1.42 -1.77
N LEU A 74 15.60 -0.64 -2.29
CA LEU A 74 16.29 0.39 -1.51
C LEU A 74 15.34 1.46 -1.00
N ARG A 75 14.45 1.97 -1.87
CA ARG A 75 13.43 2.96 -1.48
C ARG A 75 12.47 2.41 -0.41
N TRP A 76 12.08 1.15 -0.53
CA TRP A 76 11.25 0.48 0.47
C TRP A 76 11.96 0.25 1.80
N ALA A 77 13.26 -0.04 1.76
CA ALA A 77 14.09 -0.30 2.93
C ALA A 77 14.63 0.98 3.59
N ALA A 78 14.60 2.11 2.89
CA ALA A 78 15.00 3.39 3.44
C ALA A 78 14.13 3.72 4.66
N PRO A 79 14.74 4.15 5.79
CA PRO A 79 13.95 4.71 6.87
C PRO A 79 13.14 5.89 6.30
N PRO A 80 11.95 6.19 6.86
CA PRO A 80 11.28 7.44 6.54
C PRO A 80 12.31 8.55 6.76
N GLU A 81 12.63 9.28 5.69
CA GLU A 81 13.43 10.50 5.80
C GLU A 81 12.86 11.27 7.00
N PRO A 82 13.68 11.67 7.99
CA PRO A 82 13.19 12.59 8.99
C PRO A 82 12.65 13.76 8.20
N ALA A 83 11.33 13.96 8.24
CA ALA A 83 10.65 14.99 7.49
C ALA A 83 11.53 16.22 7.58
N ALA A 84 12.09 16.64 6.44
CA ALA A 84 12.88 17.85 6.40
C ALA A 84 12.02 18.87 7.14
N THR A 85 12.54 19.45 8.21
CA THR A 85 11.77 20.31 9.14
C THR A 85 11.40 21.64 8.48
N ALA A 86 11.26 21.65 7.16
CA ALA A 86 10.48 22.63 6.44
C ALA A 86 9.02 22.19 6.52
N PRO A 87 8.11 23.05 7.01
CA PRO A 87 6.69 22.79 6.86
C PRO A 87 6.41 22.55 5.38
N ASP A 88 5.88 21.38 5.04
CA ASP A 88 5.39 21.09 3.70
C ASP A 88 3.99 21.70 3.62
N PRO A 89 3.84 22.89 2.98
CA PRO A 89 2.55 23.57 2.92
C PRO A 89 1.49 22.71 2.23
N GLU A 90 1.89 21.82 1.32
CA GLU A 90 0.97 20.91 0.62
C GLU A 90 0.45 19.81 1.55
N ALA A 91 1.28 19.33 2.49
CA ALA A 91 0.87 18.34 3.48
C ALA A 91 -0.12 18.93 4.50
N ASP A 92 0.13 20.18 4.93
CA ASP A 92 -0.77 20.91 5.82
C ASP A 92 -2.09 21.25 5.11
N ASP A 93 -2.04 21.65 3.84
CA ASP A 93 -3.23 21.89 3.02
C ASP A 93 -4.04 20.60 2.79
N LEU A 94 -3.37 19.48 2.51
CA LEU A 94 -4.04 18.19 2.34
C LEU A 94 -4.68 17.72 3.65
N ALA A 95 -4.00 17.87 4.79
CA ALA A 95 -4.54 17.54 6.10
C ALA A 95 -5.79 18.39 6.43
N ARG A 96 -5.76 19.69 6.10
CA ARG A 96 -6.91 20.59 6.22
C ARG A 96 -8.07 20.14 5.33
N LEU A 97 -7.80 19.79 4.07
CA LEU A 97 -8.81 19.35 3.11
C LEU A 97 -9.48 18.03 3.53
N ILE A 98 -8.70 17.09 4.09
CA ILE A 98 -9.22 15.84 4.66
C ILE A 98 -10.08 16.11 5.90
N ALA A 99 -9.68 17.05 6.77
CA ALA A 99 -10.44 17.41 7.96
C ALA A 99 -11.80 18.05 7.59
N GLU A 100 -11.80 18.95 6.60
CA GLU A 100 -13.00 19.59 6.06
C GLU A 100 -13.95 18.56 5.42
N ALA A 101 -13.42 17.65 4.60
CA ALA A 101 -14.21 16.57 4.01
C ALA A 101 -14.86 15.65 5.07
N ARG A 102 -14.14 15.34 6.16
CA ARG A 102 -14.69 14.55 7.28
C ARG A 102 -15.78 15.31 8.03
N ALA A 103 -15.62 16.62 8.25
CA ALA A 103 -16.60 17.45 8.91
C ALA A 103 -17.91 17.52 8.09
N ALA A 104 -17.81 17.74 6.78
CA ALA A 104 -18.96 17.77 5.88
C ALA A 104 -19.75 16.45 5.90
N LEU A 105 -19.07 15.29 5.91
CA LEU A 105 -19.73 13.98 5.98
C LEU A 105 -20.41 13.72 7.35
N SER A 106 -19.91 14.32 8.43
CA SER A 106 -20.55 14.22 9.75
C SER A 106 -21.76 15.13 9.90
N GLU A 107 -21.81 16.25 9.18
CA GLU A 107 -22.95 17.18 9.16
C GLU A 107 -24.13 16.65 8.32
N ASP A 108 -23.86 15.84 7.28
CA ASP A 108 -24.87 15.21 6.42
C ASP A 108 -25.45 13.89 6.99
N SER A 109 -24.89 13.38 8.09
CA SER A 109 -25.41 12.21 8.81
C SER A 109 -26.58 12.61 9.72
N ASP A 110 -27.70 13.01 9.13
CA ASP A 110 -28.98 13.19 9.84
C ASP A 110 -29.51 11.81 10.29
N PRO A 111 -29.74 11.55 11.59
CA PRO A 111 -30.25 10.27 12.11
C PRO A 111 -31.70 9.94 11.70
N HIS A 112 -32.27 10.60 10.70
CA HIS A 112 -33.64 10.39 10.23
C HIS A 112 -33.83 9.55 8.96
N ASP A 113 -32.77 8.95 8.38
CA ASP A 113 -32.94 7.94 7.32
C ASP A 113 -33.26 6.56 7.91
N HIS A 114 -34.46 6.44 8.50
CA HIS A 114 -35.13 5.14 8.54
C HIS A 114 -35.68 4.91 7.13
N PRO A 115 -35.32 3.82 6.43
CA PRO A 115 -36.00 3.46 5.19
C PRO A 115 -37.45 3.20 5.56
N THR A 116 -38.34 4.16 5.32
CA THR A 116 -39.77 3.95 5.52
C THR A 116 -40.14 2.79 4.60
N ALA A 117 -40.46 1.65 5.22
CA ALA A 117 -40.99 0.51 4.52
C ALA A 117 -42.13 1.03 3.65
N ARG A 118 -41.97 0.92 2.32
CA ARG A 118 -43.05 1.20 1.38
C ARG A 118 -44.25 0.40 1.87
N PRO A 119 -45.39 1.03 2.20
CA PRO A 119 -46.57 0.28 2.59
C PRO A 119 -46.95 -0.63 1.43
N ASP A 120 -47.08 -1.92 1.75
CA ASP A 120 -47.43 -2.96 0.79
C ASP A 120 -48.86 -2.67 0.29
N PRO A 121 -49.08 -2.43 -1.02
CA PRO A 121 -50.38 -1.99 -1.55
C PRO A 121 -51.45 -3.09 -1.52
N PHE A 122 -51.16 -4.24 -0.90
CA PHE A 122 -52.03 -5.41 -0.80
C PHE A 122 -52.41 -5.78 0.65
N ALA A 123 -52.08 -4.97 1.65
CA ALA A 123 -52.62 -5.14 3.00
C ALA A 123 -54.10 -4.72 3.00
N ALA A 124 -54.95 -5.67 2.63
CA ALA A 124 -56.38 -5.51 2.46
C ALA A 124 -57.10 -5.21 3.78
N ASP A 125 -58.10 -4.33 3.64
CA ASP A 125 -59.30 -4.15 4.45
C ASP A 125 -59.85 -5.50 4.97
N ASP A 126 -59.78 -5.74 6.28
CA ASP A 126 -60.58 -6.75 6.97
C ASP A 126 -61.30 -6.05 8.11
N ALA A 127 -62.50 -5.55 7.79
CA ALA A 127 -63.42 -4.95 8.74
C ALA A 127 -64.03 -6.06 9.61
N GLY A 128 -63.55 -6.18 10.84
CA GLY A 128 -64.23 -6.88 11.92
C GLY A 128 -64.84 -5.88 12.88
N GLU A 129 -66.10 -5.50 12.63
CA GLU A 129 -66.96 -4.85 13.63
C GLU A 129 -67.30 -5.90 14.70
N ASP A 130 -66.94 -5.64 15.97
CA ASP A 130 -67.58 -6.32 17.12
C ASP A 130 -68.07 -5.22 18.06
N ASP A 131 -69.36 -4.96 17.91
CA ASP A 131 -70.14 -3.94 18.59
C ASP A 131 -70.46 -4.45 20.00
N THR A 132 -70.05 -3.69 21.01
CA THR A 132 -70.54 -3.87 22.38
C THR A 132 -71.89 -3.21 22.50
N ASP A 133 -72.95 -3.96 22.78
CA ASP A 133 -74.11 -3.43 23.49
C ASP A 133 -74.68 -4.44 24.50
N GLU A 134 -74.97 -3.86 25.64
CA GLU A 134 -75.40 -4.42 26.91
C GLU A 134 -76.93 -4.28 26.98
N GLU A 135 -77.69 -5.37 27.15
CA GLU A 135 -79.09 -5.28 27.61
C GLU A 135 -79.41 -6.24 28.75
N ASP A 136 -80.09 -5.63 29.71
CA ASP A 136 -80.59 -6.02 31.02
C ASP A 136 -81.91 -6.79 30.87
N ASP A 137 -82.10 -7.89 31.61
CA ASP A 137 -83.44 -8.41 31.94
C ASP A 137 -83.38 -9.40 33.13
N ALA A 138 -83.70 -8.89 34.33
CA ALA A 138 -84.52 -9.57 35.36
C ALA A 138 -84.91 -8.63 36.51
#